data_AF-A0A923STW7-F1
#
_entry.id   AF-A0A923STW7-F1
#
_cell.length_a   1.000
_cell.length_b   1.000
_cell.length_c   1.000
_cell.angle_alpha   90.00
_cell.angle_beta   90.00
_cell.angle_gamma   90.00
#
_symmetry.space_group_name_H-M   'P 1'
#
loop_
_entity.id
_entity.type
_entity.pdbx_description
1 polymer ?
#
loop_
_entity_poly.entity_id
_entity_poly.type
_entity_poly.pdbx_seq_one_letter_code
_entity_poly.pdbx_strand_id
1 'polypeptide(L)'
;MKKNFRLVLVPFILSSFVFISCASIKEIPDDKTAAQIIQMGQNAAFASDYKSAEFCYNTAIERFGTDPSAYLEAKYELGRCYLKQKKYEKSYQIMTELLELYDVHGTALPGAYKKLSQICISQIPEKKLADIQAKQKTKSSNLSATE
;
A
#
# COMPACT_ATOMS: atom_id res chain seq x y z
N MET A 1 -39.45 41.90 45.10
CA MET A 1 -38.06 41.84 45.62
C MET A 1 -37.32 40.71 44.92
N LYS A 2 -36.34 41.03 44.09
CA LYS A 2 -35.54 40.08 43.30
C LYS A 2 -34.45 39.48 44.20
N LYS A 3 -34.34 38.16 44.28
CA LYS A 3 -33.18 37.46 44.88
C LYS A 3 -32.36 36.84 43.75
N ASN A 4 -31.11 37.26 43.72
CA ASN A 4 -30.12 36.97 42.69
C ASN A 4 -29.61 35.54 42.84
N PHE A 5 -29.84 34.68 41.85
CA PHE A 5 -29.20 33.36 41.80
C PHE A 5 -27.85 33.51 41.09
N ARG A 6 -26.78 33.36 41.86
CA ARG A 6 -25.41 33.54 41.41
C ARG A 6 -25.01 32.40 40.47
N LEU A 7 -24.54 32.82 39.30
CA LEU A 7 -23.66 32.12 38.37
C LEU A 7 -22.59 31.28 39.11
N VAL A 8 -22.59 29.97 38.90
CA VAL A 8 -21.44 29.10 39.19
C VAL A 8 -20.96 28.53 37.85
N LEU A 9 -19.88 29.12 37.36
CA LEU A 9 -19.14 28.70 36.18
C LEU A 9 -18.28 27.49 36.59
N VAL A 10 -18.60 26.28 36.12
CA VAL A 10 -17.75 25.10 36.29
C VAL A 10 -17.04 24.83 34.97
N PRO A 11 -15.73 25.08 34.83
CA PRO A 11 -14.97 24.66 33.67
C PRO A 11 -14.53 23.21 33.90
N PHE A 12 -15.37 22.24 33.55
CA PHE A 12 -14.98 20.84 33.61
C PHE A 12 -14.27 20.45 32.31
N ILE A 13 -12.95 20.66 32.35
CA ILE A 13 -11.91 19.78 31.81
C ILE A 13 -12.15 19.37 30.35
N LEU A 14 -11.57 20.18 29.46
CA LEU A 14 -11.16 19.81 28.12
C LEU A 14 -10.23 18.57 28.26
N SER A 15 -10.82 17.37 28.22
CA SER A 15 -10.07 16.11 28.17
C SER A 15 -9.43 16.03 26.79
N SER A 16 -8.23 16.61 26.70
CA SER A 16 -7.31 16.43 25.59
C SER A 16 -6.94 14.95 25.48
N PHE A 17 -7.78 14.18 24.79
CA PHE A 17 -7.38 12.92 24.17
C PHE A 17 -6.44 13.23 23.02
N VAL A 18 -5.19 13.55 23.33
CA VAL A 18 -4.13 13.58 22.32
C VAL A 18 -3.73 12.13 22.08
N PHE A 19 -4.41 11.46 21.15
CA PHE A 19 -3.94 10.18 20.61
C PHE A 19 -2.68 10.43 19.77
N ILE A 20 -1.53 10.60 20.44
CA ILE A 20 -0.22 10.59 19.80
C ILE A 20 0.13 9.12 19.53
N SER A 21 -0.39 8.55 18.45
CA SER A 21 0.13 7.30 17.90
C SER A 21 0.53 7.53 16.45
N CYS A 22 1.66 8.21 16.27
CA CYS A 22 2.35 8.38 14.99
C CYS A 22 3.82 7.97 15.17
N ALA A 23 4.06 6.75 15.62
CA ALA A 23 5.39 6.16 15.59
C ALA A 23 5.51 5.29 14.34
N SER A 24 6.14 5.81 13.28
CA SER A 24 6.48 4.99 12.12
C SER A 24 7.60 4.00 12.44
N ILE A 25 7.54 2.83 11.82
CA ILE A 25 8.57 1.80 11.87
C ILE A 25 9.84 2.36 11.21
N LYS A 26 10.96 2.30 11.95
CA LYS A 26 12.27 2.79 11.49
C LYS A 26 13.22 1.67 11.11
N GLU A 27 13.04 0.49 11.70
CA GLU A 27 13.94 -0.65 11.53
C GLU A 27 13.17 -1.96 11.69
N ILE A 28 13.61 -2.98 10.96
CA ILE A 28 13.02 -4.32 10.97
C ILE A 28 14.13 -5.30 11.35
N PRO A 29 14.04 -5.95 12.53
CA PRO A 29 15.01 -6.95 12.96
C PRO A 29 15.33 -7.99 11.89
N ASP A 30 16.60 -8.35 11.77
CA ASP A 30 17.13 -9.22 10.71
C ASP A 30 16.68 -10.68 10.81
N ASP A 31 16.26 -11.10 11.99
CA ASP A 31 15.74 -12.45 12.26
C ASP A 31 14.28 -12.65 11.83
N LYS A 32 13.59 -11.58 11.38
CA LYS A 32 12.20 -11.68 10.95
C LYS A 32 12.05 -12.42 9.63
N THR A 33 11.07 -13.31 9.58
CA THR A 33 10.67 -13.99 8.36
C THR A 33 9.88 -13.07 7.42
N ALA A 34 9.81 -13.42 6.13
CA ALA A 34 8.98 -12.70 5.16
C ALA A 34 7.55 -12.48 5.65
N ALA A 35 6.90 -13.54 6.14
CA ALA A 35 5.52 -13.47 6.65
C ALA A 35 5.36 -12.49 7.81
N GLN A 36 6.32 -12.46 8.75
CA GLN A 36 6.29 -11.51 9.87
C GLN A 36 6.44 -10.06 9.38
N ILE A 37 7.34 -9.81 8.42
CA ILE A 37 7.55 -8.48 7.83
C ILE A 37 6.29 -8.03 7.06
N ILE A 38 5.69 -8.92 6.27
CA ILE A 38 4.46 -8.63 5.53
C ILE A 38 3.32 -8.32 6.50
N GLN A 39 3.15 -9.10 7.57
CA GLN A 39 2.14 -8.83 8.61
C GLN A 39 2.35 -7.47 9.30
N MET A 40 3.61 -7.08 9.56
CA MET A 40 3.91 -5.73 10.06
C MET A 40 3.46 -4.66 9.07
N GLY A 41 3.71 -4.86 7.78
CA GLY A 41 3.25 -3.95 6.73
C GLY A 41 1.72 -3.85 6.65
N GLN A 42 1.01 -4.98 6.78
CA GLN A 42 -0.45 -5.02 6.77
C GLN A 42 -1.04 -4.30 7.99
N ASN A 43 -0.46 -4.48 9.16
CA ASN A 43 -0.86 -3.78 10.39
C ASN A 43 -0.65 -2.27 10.25
N ALA A 44 0.49 -1.85 9.70
CA ALA A 44 0.77 -0.45 9.42
C ALA A 44 -0.21 0.14 8.40
N ALA A 45 -0.51 -0.58 7.32
CA ALA A 45 -1.48 -0.17 6.31
C ALA A 45 -2.90 -0.06 6.89
N PHE A 46 -3.30 -0.98 7.78
CA PHE A 46 -4.57 -0.92 8.50
C PHE A 46 -4.66 0.34 9.37
N ALA A 47 -3.56 0.73 10.02
CA ALA A 47 -3.43 1.98 10.75
C ALA A 47 -3.27 3.22 9.85
N SER A 48 -3.35 3.07 8.52
CA SER A 48 -3.06 4.12 7.53
C SER A 48 -1.64 4.71 7.60
N ASP A 49 -0.70 4.07 8.31
CA ASP A 49 0.73 4.38 8.21
C ASP A 49 1.32 3.70 6.98
N TYR A 50 0.99 4.28 5.83
CA TYR A 50 1.42 3.76 4.54
C TYR A 50 2.94 3.87 4.32
N LYS A 51 3.64 4.74 5.07
CA LYS A 51 5.10 4.86 4.99
C LYS A 51 5.77 3.65 5.62
N SER A 52 5.31 3.25 6.81
CA SER A 52 5.77 2.02 7.45
C SER A 52 5.37 0.78 6.65
N ALA A 53 4.16 0.76 6.08
CA ALA A 53 3.73 -0.34 5.21
C ALA A 53 4.64 -0.48 3.98
N GLU A 54 4.91 0.62 3.26
CA GLU A 54 5.82 0.64 2.12
C GLU A 54 7.23 0.20 2.52
N PHE A 55 7.73 0.63 3.68
CA PHE A 55 9.01 0.18 4.21
C PHE A 55 9.03 -1.33 4.43
N CYS A 56 8.06 -1.89 5.14
CA CYS A 56 7.96 -3.32 5.39
C CYS A 56 7.91 -4.15 4.10
N TYR A 57 7.05 -3.80 3.15
CA TYR A 57 6.92 -4.58 1.92
C TYR A 57 8.19 -4.52 1.06
N ASN A 58 8.83 -3.34 0.97
CA ASN A 58 10.11 -3.23 0.28
C ASN A 58 11.20 -4.07 0.96
N THR A 59 11.27 -4.07 2.30
CA THR A 59 12.20 -4.94 3.03
C THR A 59 11.93 -6.43 2.81
N ALA A 60 10.67 -6.85 2.74
CA ALA A 60 10.33 -8.24 2.42
C ALA A 60 10.78 -8.62 1.00
N ILE A 61 10.57 -7.74 0.02
CA ILE A 61 11.03 -7.93 -1.36
C ILE A 61 12.55 -7.99 -1.43
N GLU A 62 13.25 -7.11 -0.72
CA GLU A 62 14.71 -7.05 -0.71
C GLU A 62 15.34 -8.30 -0.08
N ARG A 63 14.82 -8.76 1.06
CA ARG A 63 15.40 -9.88 1.82
C ARG A 63 14.96 -11.25 1.30
N PHE A 64 13.75 -11.35 0.74
CA PHE A 64 13.11 -12.62 0.40
C PHE A 64 12.58 -12.69 -1.04
N GLY A 65 12.94 -11.74 -1.91
CA GLY A 65 12.42 -11.68 -3.28
C GLY A 65 12.81 -12.84 -4.19
N THR A 66 13.74 -13.70 -3.78
CA THR A 66 14.07 -14.95 -4.47
C THR A 66 13.06 -16.08 -4.19
N ASP A 67 12.27 -15.99 -3.11
CA ASP A 67 11.10 -16.85 -2.91
C ASP A 67 9.90 -16.26 -3.68
N PRO A 68 9.40 -16.94 -4.72
CA PRO A 68 8.29 -16.44 -5.54
C PRO A 68 7.03 -16.16 -4.72
N SER A 69 6.78 -16.91 -3.64
CA SER A 69 5.58 -16.71 -2.81
C SER A 69 5.67 -15.43 -2.00
N ALA A 70 6.79 -15.23 -1.28
CA ALA A 70 7.06 -14.01 -0.53
C ALA A 70 7.10 -12.77 -1.45
N TYR A 71 7.74 -12.88 -2.61
CA TYR A 71 7.81 -11.81 -3.61
C TYR A 71 6.41 -11.37 -4.05
N LEU A 72 5.58 -12.33 -4.47
CA LEU A 72 4.23 -12.06 -4.95
C LEU A 72 3.36 -11.39 -3.89
N GLU A 73 3.36 -11.93 -2.66
CA GLU A 73 2.57 -11.39 -1.57
C GLU A 73 3.00 -9.96 -1.22
N ALA A 74 4.30 -9.73 -1.01
CA ALA A 74 4.82 -8.41 -0.65
C ALA A 74 4.59 -7.38 -1.76
N LYS A 75 4.81 -7.74 -3.04
CA LYS A 75 4.51 -6.87 -4.19
C LYS A 75 3.03 -6.55 -4.29
N TYR A 76 2.17 -7.55 -4.14
CA TYR A 76 0.73 -7.35 -4.20
C TYR A 76 0.27 -6.37 -3.11
N GLU A 77 0.71 -6.56 -1.87
CA GLU A 77 0.37 -5.68 -0.76
C GLU A 77 0.94 -4.26 -0.92
N LEU A 78 2.14 -4.12 -1.49
CA LEU A 78 2.70 -2.81 -1.85
C LEU A 78 1.85 -2.09 -2.90
N GLY A 79 1.41 -2.80 -3.95
CA GLY A 79 0.55 -2.22 -4.97
C GLY A 79 -0.81 -1.79 -4.41
N ARG A 80 -1.42 -2.60 -3.53
CA ARG A 80 -2.64 -2.20 -2.79
C ARG A 80 -2.42 -0.98 -1.91
N CYS A 81 -1.28 -0.90 -1.23
CA CYS A 81 -0.90 0.25 -0.41
C CYS A 81 -0.87 1.52 -1.27
N TYR A 82 -0.32 1.46 -2.48
CA TYR A 82 -0.35 2.58 -3.42
C TYR A 82 -1.75 2.92 -3.92
N LEU A 83 -2.58 1.92 -4.19
CA LEU A 83 -3.98 2.12 -4.59
C LEU A 83 -4.76 2.87 -3.52
N LYS A 84 -4.63 2.47 -2.24
CA LYS A 84 -5.27 3.15 -1.09
C LYS A 84 -4.83 4.61 -0.96
N GLN A 85 -3.57 4.88 -1.28
CA GLN A 85 -3.01 6.24 -1.33
C GLN A 85 -3.35 7.02 -2.60
N LYS A 86 -4.16 6.46 -3.52
CA LYS A 86 -4.48 7.04 -4.84
C LYS A 86 -3.25 7.26 -5.73
N LYS A 87 -2.13 6.60 -5.43
CA LYS A 87 -0.91 6.57 -6.26
C LYS A 87 -1.12 5.59 -7.42
N TYR A 88 -2.10 5.87 -8.27
CA TYR A 88 -2.63 4.92 -9.26
C TYR A 88 -1.59 4.44 -10.27
N GLU A 89 -0.67 5.30 -10.71
CA GLU A 89 0.40 4.93 -11.63
C GLU A 89 1.30 3.83 -11.01
N LYS A 90 1.77 4.03 -9.77
CA LYS A 90 2.60 3.04 -9.06
C LYS A 90 1.84 1.74 -8.81
N SER A 91 0.57 1.84 -8.40
CA SER A 91 -0.28 0.66 -8.23
C SER A 91 -0.44 -0.10 -9.53
N TYR A 92 -0.71 0.59 -10.63
CA TYR A 92 -0.91 -0.05 -11.93
C TYR A 92 0.36 -0.77 -12.39
N GLN A 93 1.53 -0.11 -12.32
CA GLN A 93 2.82 -0.68 -12.67
C GLN A 93 3.12 -1.99 -11.91
N ILE A 94 2.90 -2.02 -10.60
CA ILE A 94 3.08 -3.23 -9.80
C ILE A 94 2.08 -4.32 -10.20
N MET A 95 0.81 -3.97 -10.39
CA MET A 95 -0.23 -4.96 -10.71
C MET A 95 -0.01 -5.56 -12.10
N THR A 96 0.43 -4.77 -13.09
CA THR A 96 0.79 -5.29 -14.41
C THR A 96 2.04 -6.15 -14.38
N GLU A 97 3.07 -5.76 -13.62
CA GLU A 97 4.26 -6.58 -13.40
C GLU A 97 3.88 -7.96 -12.83
N LEU A 98 2.99 -8.00 -11.83
CA LEU A 98 2.52 -9.27 -11.29
C LEU A 98 1.75 -10.11 -12.33
N LEU A 99 0.93 -9.48 -13.17
CA LEU A 99 0.18 -10.19 -14.22
C LEU A 99 1.12 -10.77 -15.29
N GLU A 100 2.15 -10.04 -15.68
CA GLU A 100 3.18 -10.51 -16.62
C GLU A 100 3.91 -11.74 -16.07
N LEU A 101 4.19 -11.81 -14.77
CA LEU A 101 4.76 -13.00 -14.15
C LEU A 101 3.87 -14.25 -14.30
N TYR A 102 2.54 -14.09 -14.26
CA TYR A 102 1.62 -15.21 -14.50
C TYR A 102 1.59 -15.64 -15.97
N ASP A 103 1.92 -14.76 -16.91
CA ASP A 103 1.99 -15.11 -18.32
C ASP A 103 3.28 -15.90 -18.63
N VAL A 104 4.36 -15.65 -17.87
CA VAL A 104 5.63 -16.38 -17.96
C VAL A 104 5.60 -17.71 -17.17
N HIS A 105 5.15 -17.68 -15.92
CA HIS A 105 5.27 -18.81 -14.99
C HIS A 105 3.98 -19.64 -14.84
N GLY A 106 2.85 -19.13 -15.34
CA GLY A 106 1.58 -19.87 -15.37
C GLY A 106 1.10 -20.32 -13.99
N THR A 107 0.83 -21.62 -13.87
CA THR A 107 0.26 -22.26 -12.67
C THR A 107 1.26 -22.52 -11.55
N ALA A 108 2.55 -22.23 -11.75
CA ALA A 108 3.58 -22.40 -10.72
C ALA A 108 3.46 -21.36 -9.59
N LEU A 109 2.72 -20.28 -9.82
CA LEU A 109 2.51 -19.20 -8.86
C LEU A 109 1.16 -19.36 -8.13
N PRO A 110 1.05 -18.93 -6.86
CA PRO A 110 -0.23 -18.92 -6.14
C PRO A 110 -1.32 -18.20 -6.94
N GLY A 111 -2.38 -18.89 -7.39
CA GLY A 111 -3.36 -18.32 -8.32
C GLY A 111 -4.13 -17.09 -7.81
N ALA A 112 -4.18 -16.88 -6.49
CA ALA A 112 -4.91 -15.79 -5.86
C ALA A 112 -4.45 -14.41 -6.36
N TYR A 113 -3.13 -14.16 -6.46
CA TYR A 113 -2.65 -12.82 -6.79
C TYR A 113 -2.92 -12.40 -8.23
N LYS A 114 -3.09 -13.34 -9.18
CA LYS A 114 -3.55 -13.01 -10.54
C LYS A 114 -4.91 -12.31 -10.51
N LYS A 115 -5.88 -12.92 -9.83
CA LYS A 115 -7.24 -12.36 -9.75
C LYS A 115 -7.28 -11.08 -8.93
N LEU A 116 -6.54 -11.06 -7.82
CA LEU A 116 -6.48 -9.90 -6.94
C LEU A 116 -5.84 -8.68 -7.63
N SER A 117 -4.81 -8.88 -8.45
CA SER A 117 -4.19 -7.80 -9.23
C SER A 117 -5.15 -7.20 -10.25
N GLN A 118 -5.92 -8.03 -10.95
CA GLN A 118 -6.98 -7.56 -11.85
C GLN A 118 -8.03 -6.73 -11.10
N ILE A 119 -8.42 -7.16 -9.90
CA ILE A 119 -9.36 -6.42 -9.05
C ILE A 119 -8.76 -5.06 -8.66
N CYS A 120 -7.49 -4.99 -8.26
CA CYS A 120 -6.83 -3.72 -7.93
C CYS A 120 -6.79 -2.75 -9.12
N ILE A 121 -6.51 -3.25 -10.34
CA ILE A 121 -6.57 -2.42 -11.55
C ILE A 121 -8.00 -1.90 -11.78
N SER A 122 -9.02 -2.74 -11.61
CA SER A 122 -10.43 -2.35 -11.79
C SER A 122 -10.91 -1.28 -10.79
N GLN A 123 -10.20 -1.11 -9.68
CA GLN A 123 -10.50 -0.07 -8.68
C GLN A 123 -9.88 1.30 -9.02
N ILE A 124 -9.00 1.38 -10.03
CA ILE A 124 -8.44 2.63 -10.51
C ILE A 124 -9.54 3.39 -11.29
N PRO A 125 -9.77 4.69 -11.02
CA PRO A 125 -10.75 5.47 -11.77
C PRO A 125 -10.47 5.44 -13.27
N GLU A 126 -11.49 5.18 -14.08
CA GLU A 126 -11.38 4.96 -15.53
C GLU A 126 -10.56 6.04 -16.24
N LYS A 127 -10.84 7.33 -15.97
CA LYS A 127 -10.08 8.44 -16.54
C LYS A 127 -8.59 8.35 -16.21
N LYS A 128 -8.25 8.01 -14.97
CA LYS A 128 -6.85 7.87 -14.55
C LYS A 128 -6.21 6.65 -15.19
N LEU A 129 -6.94 5.54 -15.30
CA LEU A 129 -6.45 4.34 -15.97
C LEU A 129 -6.13 4.61 -17.45
N ALA A 130 -7.02 5.28 -18.17
CA ALA A 130 -6.80 5.68 -19.56
C ALA A 130 -5.56 6.58 -19.71
N ASP A 131 -5.40 7.57 -18.83
CA ASP A 131 -4.21 8.44 -18.82
C ASP A 131 -2.91 7.65 -18.59
N ILE A 132 -2.92 6.69 -17.65
CA ILE A 132 -1.76 5.83 -17.33
C ILE A 132 -1.39 4.97 -18.54
N GLN A 133 -2.37 4.27 -19.14
CA GLN A 133 -2.16 3.38 -20.28
C GLN A 133 -1.68 4.14 -21.52
N ALA A 134 -2.23 5.33 -21.78
CA ALA A 134 -1.76 6.19 -22.87
C ALA A 134 -0.28 6.58 -22.69
N LYS A 135 0.13 6.96 -21.47
CA LYS A 135 1.53 7.30 -21.17
C LYS A 135 2.48 6.11 -21.36
N GLN A 136 2.08 4.92 -20.91
CA GLN A 136 2.89 3.71 -21.07
C GLN A 136 3.07 3.34 -22.54
N LYS A 137 2.02 3.43 -23.35
CA LYS A 137 2.09 3.16 -24.78
C LYS A 137 3.08 4.10 -25.49
N THR A 138 3.04 5.40 -25.16
CA THR A 138 3.99 6.38 -25.70
C THR A 138 5.43 6.12 -25.25
N LYS A 139 5.64 5.67 -24.01
CA LYS A 139 6.97 5.32 -23.51
C LYS A 139 7.55 4.10 -24.24
N SER A 140 6.74 3.05 -24.46
CA SER A 140 7.16 1.85 -25.18
C SER A 140 7.43 2.13 -26.67
N SER A 141 6.62 2.96 -27.33
CA SER A 141 6.84 3.32 -28.74
C SER A 141 8.12 4.13 -28.97
N ASN A 142 8.48 4.99 -28.02
CA ASN A 142 9.70 5.80 -28.12
C ASN A 142 10.97 4.97 -27.85
N LEU A 143 10.87 3.91 -27.03
CA LEU A 143 11.99 3.02 -26.75
C LEU A 143 12.32 2.10 -27.93
N SER A 144 11.30 1.64 -28.67
CA SER A 144 11.46 0.85 -29.90
C SER A 144 11.88 1.66 -31.13
N ALA A 145 11.92 2.99 -31.05
CA ALA A 145 12.34 3.87 -32.15
C ALA A 145 13.79 4.35 -32.01
N THR A 146 14.47 3.97 -30.93
CA THR A 146 15.87 4.29 -30.62
C THR A 146 16.83 3.10 -30.78
N GLU A 147 16.33 1.97 -31.28
CA GLU A 147 17.09 0.78 -31.70
C GLU A 147 17.09 0.67 -33.23
#